data_AF-A0A916QLQ6-F1
#
_entry.id   AF-A0A916QLQ6-F1
#
_cell.length_a   1.000
_cell.length_b   1.000
_cell.length_c   1.000
_cell.angle_alpha   90.00
_cell.angle_beta   90.00
_cell.angle_gamma   90.00
#
_symmetry.space_group_name_H-M   'P 1'
#
loop_
_entity.id
_entity.type
_entity.pdbx_description
1 polymer ?
#
loop_
_entity_poly.entity_id
_entity_poly.type
_entity_poly.pdbx_seq_one_letter_code
_entity_poly.pdbx_strand_id
1 'polypeptide(L)'
;MTKPNKLSRRERQIMDILYRLEEASAKDVMAEMEDAPSYSSVRTLIGKLVEKGHVAHRESGLKYVYYPLQTREKASKSALNHLLQTFFDDSPLRAVNSLLDMSARNLSDEELQELADIIAAKKREAKEREAKQQDGEGAASEVALTEEPVSKESAKSQQSSDGRSV
;
A
#
# COMPACT_ATOMS: atom_id res chain seq x y z
N MET A 1 1.62 12.04 17.62
CA MET A 1 2.25 12.63 16.42
C MET A 1 3.59 11.93 16.19
N THR A 2 3.61 10.88 15.38
CA THR A 2 4.81 10.08 15.12
C THR A 2 5.68 10.83 14.11
N LYS A 3 6.79 11.42 14.58
CA LYS A 3 7.76 12.14 13.72
C LYS A 3 8.22 11.20 12.59
N PRO A 4 8.52 11.71 11.38
CA PRO A 4 9.17 10.89 10.36
C PRO A 4 10.52 10.44 10.94
N ASN A 5 10.62 9.15 11.25
CA ASN A 5 11.80 8.52 11.85
C ASN A 5 12.94 8.56 10.83
N LYS A 6 13.64 9.69 10.77
CA LYS A 6 14.75 9.91 9.86
C LYS A 6 15.89 9.00 10.33
N LEU A 7 16.13 7.94 9.58
CA LEU A 7 17.26 7.05 9.80
C LEU A 7 18.57 7.84 9.67
N SER A 8 19.60 7.48 10.43
CA SER A 8 20.97 7.95 10.20
C SER A 8 21.56 7.29 8.95
N ARG A 9 22.72 7.76 8.49
CA ARG A 9 23.42 7.15 7.34
C ARG A 9 23.72 5.67 7.59
N ARG A 10 24.23 5.33 8.77
CA ARG A 10 24.56 3.94 9.13
C ARG A 10 23.31 3.08 9.35
N GLU A 11 22.24 3.64 9.90
CA GLU A 11 20.96 2.93 10.02
C GLU A 11 20.33 2.62 8.66
N ARG A 12 20.41 3.55 7.68
CA ARG A 12 20.01 3.28 6.29
C ARG A 12 20.81 2.14 5.68
N GLN A 13 22.15 2.20 5.82
CA GLN A 13 23.04 1.16 5.30
C GLN A 13 22.65 -0.23 5.85
N ILE A 14 22.33 -0.33 7.15
CA ILE A 14 21.86 -1.58 7.76
C ILE A 14 20.51 -2.00 7.20
N MET A 15 19.55 -1.08 7.05
CA MET A 15 18.25 -1.40 6.44
C MET A 15 18.39 -1.89 4.99
N ASP A 16 19.26 -1.28 4.19
CA ASP A 16 19.50 -1.70 2.80
C ASP A 16 20.04 -3.14 2.73
N ILE A 17 20.95 -3.50 3.64
CA ILE A 17 21.47 -4.86 3.78
C ILE A 17 20.35 -5.82 4.20
N LEU A 18 19.54 -5.47 5.20
CA LEU A 18 18.41 -6.30 5.65
C LEU A 18 17.33 -6.46 4.58
N TYR A 19 17.09 -5.45 3.74
CA TYR A 19 16.19 -5.56 2.60
C TYR A 19 16.72 -6.45 1.48
N ARG A 20 18.05 -6.56 1.35
CA ARG A 20 18.69 -7.44 0.36
C ARG A 20 18.75 -8.88 0.84
N LEU A 21 19.08 -9.11 2.11
CA LEU A 21 19.24 -10.43 2.70
C LEU A 21 17.92 -11.03 3.21
N GLU A 22 16.87 -10.21 3.34
CA GLU A 22 15.56 -10.51 3.94
C GLU A 22 15.62 -10.83 5.45
N GLU A 23 16.64 -11.58 5.87
CA GLU A 23 16.97 -11.85 7.27
C GLU A 23 18.49 -12.05 7.45
N ALA A 24 19.04 -11.54 8.55
CA ALA A 24 20.48 -11.59 8.79
C ALA A 24 20.82 -11.49 10.28
N SER A 25 21.91 -12.12 10.71
CA SER A 25 22.49 -11.85 12.03
C SER A 25 23.30 -10.56 12.04
N ALA A 26 23.61 -10.03 13.22
CA ALA A 26 24.48 -8.85 13.33
C ALA A 26 25.89 -9.07 12.73
N LYS A 27 26.35 -10.32 12.65
CA LYS A 27 27.62 -10.66 11.98
C LYS A 27 27.49 -10.57 10.47
N ASP A 28 26.39 -11.07 9.91
CA ASP A 28 26.15 -11.04 8.47
C ASP A 28 25.97 -9.60 7.99
N VAL A 29 25.22 -8.79 8.75
CA VAL A 29 25.12 -7.34 8.49
C VAL A 29 26.50 -6.68 8.51
N MET A 30 27.32 -6.96 9.52
CA MET A 30 28.67 -6.38 9.63
C MET A 30 29.57 -6.79 8.44
N ALA A 31 29.46 -8.03 7.96
CA ALA A 31 30.26 -8.52 6.84
C ALA A 31 29.92 -7.81 5.51
N GLU A 32 28.66 -7.38 5.34
CA GLU A 32 28.17 -6.68 4.15
C GLU A 32 28.35 -5.14 4.22
N MET A 33 28.79 -4.61 5.37
CA MET A 33 28.99 -3.18 5.54
C MET A 33 30.37 -2.76 5.03
N GLU A 34 30.38 -1.79 4.11
CA GLU A 34 31.59 -1.03 3.77
C GLU A 34 32.03 -0.18 4.98
N ASP A 35 33.33 -0.22 5.30
CA ASP A 35 33.92 0.42 6.48
C ASP A 35 33.11 0.12 7.75
N ALA A 36 32.98 -1.18 8.04
CA ALA A 36 32.13 -1.66 9.13
C ALA A 36 32.64 -1.17 10.50
N PRO A 37 31.77 -0.60 11.35
CA PRO A 37 32.15 -0.28 12.72
C PRO A 37 32.30 -1.57 13.55
N SER A 38 32.69 -1.44 14.82
CA SER A 38 32.78 -2.60 15.71
C SER A 38 31.45 -3.37 15.81
N TYR A 39 31.54 -4.68 16.05
CA TYR A 39 30.35 -5.53 16.20
C TYR A 39 29.35 -5.02 17.25
N SER A 40 29.84 -4.47 18.37
CA SER A 40 28.99 -3.85 19.40
C SER A 40 28.26 -2.61 18.90
N SER A 41 28.91 -1.81 18.05
CA SER A 41 28.29 -0.66 17.39
C SER A 41 27.21 -1.10 16.41
N VAL A 42 27.46 -2.13 15.59
CA VAL A 42 26.45 -2.70 14.68
C VAL A 42 25.23 -3.19 15.47
N ARG A 43 25.44 -3.95 16.55
CA ARG A 43 24.33 -4.37 17.44
C ARG A 43 23.56 -3.19 18.03
N THR A 44 24.26 -2.14 18.45
CA THR A 44 23.62 -0.94 19.00
C THR A 44 22.77 -0.22 17.96
N LEU A 45 23.26 -0.11 16.72
CA LEU A 45 22.51 0.50 15.61
C LEU A 45 21.28 -0.34 15.21
N ILE A 46 21.42 -1.67 15.18
CA ILE A 46 20.27 -2.56 14.96
C ILE A 46 19.26 -2.43 16.11
N GLY A 47 19.70 -2.33 17.36
CA GLY A 47 18.82 -2.09 18.51
C GLY A 47 18.01 -0.80 18.35
N LYS A 48 18.64 0.30 17.90
CA LYS A 48 17.93 1.55 17.59
C LYS A 48 16.90 1.39 16.48
N LEU A 49 17.18 0.57 15.46
CA LEU A 49 16.21 0.27 14.40
C LEU A 49 15.02 -0.55 14.91
N VAL A 50 15.25 -1.44 15.87
CA VAL A 50 14.19 -2.18 16.57
C VAL A 50 13.34 -1.24 17.42
N GLU A 51 13.95 -0.37 18.22
CA GLU A 51 13.25 0.65 19.02
C GLU A 51 12.41 1.59 18.16
N LYS A 52 12.88 1.91 16.94
CA LYS A 52 12.16 2.73 15.96
C LYS A 52 11.05 1.97 15.21
N GLY A 53 10.94 0.66 15.39
CA GLY A 53 9.95 -0.19 14.73
C GLY A 53 10.22 -0.50 13.26
N HIS A 54 11.46 -0.37 12.80
CA HIS A 54 11.84 -0.70 11.41
C HIS A 54 12.28 -2.16 11.26
N VAL A 55 12.82 -2.76 12.32
CA VAL A 55 13.40 -4.10 12.35
C VAL A 55 12.77 -4.89 13.50
N ALA A 56 12.57 -6.18 13.29
CA ALA A 56 12.29 -7.13 14.37
C ALA A 56 13.39 -8.19 14.42
N HIS A 57 13.43 -8.95 15.50
CA HIS A 57 14.35 -10.05 15.64
C HIS A 57 13.65 -11.29 16.18
N ARG A 58 14.24 -12.44 15.91
CA ARG A 58 13.90 -13.71 16.53
C ARG A 58 15.15 -14.40 17.03
N GLU A 59 14.98 -15.24 18.05
CA GLU A 59 16.05 -16.08 18.56
C GLU A 59 16.22 -17.30 17.65
N SER A 60 17.46 -17.55 17.23
CA SER A 60 17.86 -18.72 16.46
C SER A 60 19.06 -19.34 17.17
N GLY A 61 18.77 -20.24 18.11
CA GLY A 61 19.76 -20.82 19.03
C GLY A 61 20.44 -19.75 19.87
N LEU A 62 21.77 -19.62 19.73
CA LEU A 62 22.59 -18.64 20.47
C LEU A 62 22.71 -17.28 19.77
N LYS A 63 21.98 -17.06 18.67
CA LYS A 63 22.07 -15.85 17.85
C LYS A 63 20.72 -15.19 17.68
N TYR A 64 20.74 -13.87 17.49
CA TYR A 64 19.60 -13.11 17.00
C TYR A 64 19.66 -12.99 15.49
N VAL A 65 18.53 -13.25 14.84
CA VAL A 65 18.31 -13.00 13.41
C VAL A 65 17.35 -11.83 13.29
N TYR A 66 17.75 -10.82 12.53
CA TYR A 66 17.03 -9.57 12.32
C TYR A 66 16.39 -9.55 10.94
N TYR A 67 15.20 -8.96 10.83
CA TYR A 67 14.45 -8.84 9.58
C TYR A 67 13.64 -7.52 9.57
N PRO A 68 13.43 -6.90 8.39
CA PRO A 68 12.67 -5.67 8.29
C PRO A 68 11.17 -5.91 8.56
N LEU A 69 10.55 -5.04 9.35
CA LEU A 69 9.12 -5.14 9.70
C LEU A 69 8.18 -4.67 8.57
N GLN A 70 8.68 -3.80 7.69
CA GLN A 70 7.96 -3.40 6.49
C GLN A 70 8.57 -4.12 5.30
N THR A 71 7.73 -4.63 4.39
CA THR A 71 8.23 -5.18 3.13
C THR A 71 8.98 -4.10 2.37
N ARG A 72 10.02 -4.49 1.62
CA ARG A 72 10.77 -3.60 0.73
C ARG A 72 9.82 -2.80 -0.15
N GLU A 73 8.80 -3.47 -0.68
CA GLU A 73 7.81 -2.86 -1.56
C GLU A 73 6.97 -1.78 -0.88
N LYS A 74 6.54 -2.01 0.37
CA LYS A 74 5.79 -1.02 1.15
C LYS A 74 6.66 0.18 1.53
N ALA A 75 7.90 -0.07 1.93
CA ALA A 75 8.86 0.99 2.24
C ALA A 75 9.20 1.83 0.99
N SER A 76 9.47 1.18 -0.15
CA SER A 76 9.72 1.84 -1.44
C SER A 76 8.54 2.69 -1.88
N LYS A 77 7.31 2.17 -1.82
CA LYS A 77 6.09 2.94 -2.15
C LYS A 77 5.93 4.14 -1.22
N SER A 78 6.16 3.96 0.08
CA SER A 78 6.08 5.07 1.05
C SER A 78 7.15 6.14 0.78
N ALA A 79 8.38 5.74 0.45
CA ALA A 79 9.46 6.67 0.14
C ALA A 79 9.18 7.44 -1.16
N LEU A 80 8.71 6.75 -2.21
CA LEU A 80 8.33 7.36 -3.48
C LEU A 80 7.17 8.35 -3.29
N ASN A 81 6.13 7.99 -2.54
CA ASN A 81 5.02 8.90 -2.23
C ASN A 81 5.50 10.16 -1.52
N HIS A 82 6.39 10.01 -0.53
CA HIS A 82 6.95 11.16 0.17
C HIS A 82 7.77 12.07 -0.76
N LEU A 83 8.56 11.47 -1.66
CA LEU A 83 9.34 12.19 -2.67
C LEU A 83 8.41 12.96 -3.62
N LEU A 84 7.34 12.31 -4.11
CA LEU A 84 6.33 12.94 -4.98
C LEU A 84 5.68 14.16 -4.32
N GLN A 85 5.22 14.00 -3.08
CA GLN A 85 4.59 15.08 -2.30
C GLN A 85 5.55 16.24 -2.01
N THR A 86 6.83 15.95 -1.79
CA THR A 86 7.80 16.96 -1.36
C THR A 86 8.38 17.74 -2.53
N PHE A 87 8.61 17.09 -3.68
CA PHE A 87 9.40 17.68 -4.78
C PHE A 87 8.66 17.77 -6.11
N PHE A 88 7.52 17.09 -6.26
CA PHE A 88 6.81 17.00 -7.54
C PHE A 88 5.34 17.37 -7.44
N ASP A 89 4.93 18.09 -6.39
CA ASP A 89 3.54 18.54 -6.17
C ASP A 89 2.54 17.37 -6.28
N ASP A 90 2.92 16.20 -5.75
CA ASP A 90 2.15 14.96 -5.82
C ASP A 90 1.79 14.51 -7.27
N SER A 91 2.61 14.89 -8.25
CA SER A 91 2.42 14.56 -9.68
C SER A 91 3.36 13.44 -10.15
N PRO A 92 2.85 12.21 -10.35
CA PRO A 92 3.64 11.11 -10.91
C PRO A 92 4.14 11.41 -12.33
N LEU A 93 3.32 12.08 -13.15
CA LEU A 93 3.69 12.43 -14.52
C LEU A 93 4.94 13.33 -14.56
N ARG A 94 4.99 14.32 -13.67
CA ARG A 94 6.13 15.24 -13.58
C ARG A 94 7.40 14.53 -13.13
N ALA A 95 7.29 13.59 -12.19
CA ALA A 95 8.41 12.78 -11.73
C ALA A 95 8.94 11.86 -12.83
N VAL A 96 8.06 11.18 -13.58
CA VAL A 96 8.46 10.33 -14.71
C VAL A 96 9.12 11.16 -15.82
N ASN A 97 8.56 12.32 -16.18
CA ASN A 97 9.16 13.19 -17.18
C ASN A 97 10.57 13.64 -16.77
N SER A 98 10.74 14.08 -15.52
CA SER A 98 12.05 14.46 -14.99
C SER A 98 13.05 13.29 -15.00
N LEU A 99 12.60 12.07 -14.72
CA LEU A 99 13.46 10.88 -14.74
C LEU A 99 13.89 10.54 -16.17
N LEU A 100 12.98 10.65 -17.15
CA LEU A 100 13.28 10.47 -18.56
C LEU A 100 14.25 11.53 -19.07
N ASP A 101 14.06 12.81 -18.72
CA ASP A 101 14.97 13.90 -19.09
C ASP A 101 16.39 13.67 -18.55
N MET A 102 16.51 13.19 -17.30
CA MET A 102 17.80 12.86 -16.69
C MET A 102 18.48 11.63 -17.33
N SER A 103 17.68 10.67 -17.77
CA SER A 103 18.13 9.37 -18.28
C SER A 103 18.15 9.29 -19.81
N ALA A 104 17.78 10.36 -20.53
CA ALA A 104 17.58 10.38 -21.97
C ALA A 104 18.82 9.97 -22.80
N ARG A 105 20.01 10.02 -22.20
CA ARG A 105 21.26 9.57 -22.84
C ARG A 105 21.62 8.10 -22.56
N ASN A 106 20.86 7.43 -21.70
CA ASN A 106 21.17 6.10 -21.17
C ASN A 106 20.07 5.07 -21.43
N LEU A 107 18.90 5.48 -21.94
CA LEU A 107 17.80 4.56 -22.25
C LEU A 107 17.92 4.06 -23.69
N SER A 108 17.85 2.75 -23.88
CA SER A 108 17.80 2.16 -25.22
C SER A 108 16.40 2.24 -25.82
N ASP A 109 16.31 2.06 -27.14
CA ASP A 109 15.02 2.00 -27.84
C ASP A 109 14.15 0.85 -27.29
N GLU A 110 14.77 -0.27 -26.89
CA GLU A 110 14.07 -1.40 -26.27
C GLU A 110 13.47 -1.04 -24.89
N GLU A 111 14.20 -0.31 -24.04
CA GLU A 111 13.70 0.13 -22.73
C GLU A 111 12.56 1.14 -22.87
N LEU A 112 12.63 2.03 -23.87
CA LEU A 112 11.54 2.96 -24.20
C LEU A 112 10.30 2.21 -24.70
N GLN A 113 10.49 1.17 -25.50
CA GLN A 113 9.39 0.33 -25.96
C GLN A 113 8.73 -0.44 -24.82
N GLU A 114 9.53 -1.02 -23.91
CA GLU A 114 9.00 -1.70 -22.72
C GLU A 114 8.17 -0.73 -21.85
N LEU A 115 8.63 0.50 -21.67
CA LEU A 115 7.88 1.52 -20.95
C LEU A 115 6.54 1.85 -21.65
N ALA A 116 6.55 1.96 -22.99
CA ALA A 116 5.34 2.21 -23.76
C ALA A 116 4.32 1.07 -23.62
N ASP A 117 4.79 -0.18 -23.59
CA ASP A 117 3.96 -1.37 -23.43
C ASP A 117 3.30 -1.42 -22.04
N ILE A 118 4.06 -1.09 -20.97
CA ILE A 118 3.53 -0.97 -19.61
C ILE A 118 2.41 0.08 -19.56
N ILE A 119 2.62 1.24 -20.19
CA ILE A 119 1.60 2.32 -20.25
C ILE A 119 0.36 1.86 -21.03
N ALA A 120 0.53 1.18 -22.16
CA ALA A 120 -0.57 0.64 -22.96
C ALA A 120 -1.39 -0.38 -22.17
N ALA A 121 -0.73 -1.29 -21.45
CA ALA A 121 -1.39 -2.27 -20.58
C ALA A 121 -2.21 -1.58 -19.49
N LYS A 122 -1.67 -0.54 -18.83
CA LYS A 122 -2.39 0.23 -17.80
C LYS A 122 -3.60 0.98 -18.36
N LYS A 123 -3.52 1.51 -19.57
CA LYS A 123 -4.67 2.12 -20.26
C LYS A 123 -5.78 1.11 -20.53
N ARG A 124 -5.43 -0.13 -20.93
CA ARG A 124 -6.41 -1.20 -21.14
C ARG A 124 -7.07 -1.61 -19.82
N GLU A 125 -6.28 -1.83 -18.77
CA GLU A 125 -6.80 -2.15 -17.43
C GLU A 125 -7.76 -1.06 -16.92
N ALA A 126 -7.48 0.22 -17.16
CA ALA A 126 -8.36 1.32 -16.76
C ALA A 126 -9.70 1.27 -17.51
N LYS A 127 -9.67 1.09 -18.83
CA LYS A 127 -10.89 0.96 -19.67
C LYS A 127 -11.75 -0.25 -19.27
N GLU A 128 -11.12 -1.38 -18.96
CA GLU A 128 -11.83 -2.58 -18.50
C GLU A 128 -12.47 -2.39 -17.12
N ARG A 129 -11.85 -1.62 -16.22
CA ARG A 129 -12.45 -1.24 -14.93
C ARG A 129 -13.63 -0.31 -15.10
N GLU A 130 -13.51 0.68 -15.98
CA GLU A 130 -14.59 1.63 -16.30
C GLU A 130 -15.82 0.92 -16.91
N ALA A 131 -15.60 -0.02 -17.85
CA ALA A 131 -16.69 -0.81 -18.45
C ALA A 131 -17.44 -1.67 -17.42
N LYS A 132 -16.70 -2.37 -16.54
CA LYS A 132 -17.30 -3.18 -15.45
C LYS A 132 -18.04 -2.37 -14.41
N GLN A 133 -17.71 -1.09 -14.25
CA GLN A 133 -18.37 -0.19 -13.31
C GLN A 133 -19.69 0.35 -13.88
N GLN A 134 -19.83 0.43 -15.20
CA GLN A 134 -21.06 0.82 -15.89
C GLN A 134 -22.07 -0.33 -16.01
N ASP A 135 -21.61 -1.58 -16.16
CA ASP A 135 -22.49 -2.76 -16.25
C ASP A 135 -23.13 -3.16 -14.90
N GLY A 136 -22.60 -2.67 -13.76
CA GLY A 136 -23.13 -2.96 -12.42
C GLY A 136 -24.30 -2.07 -11.97
N GLU A 137 -24.54 -0.93 -12.64
CA GLU A 137 -25.57 0.04 -12.23
C GLU A 137 -26.92 -0.18 -12.97
N GLY A 138 -26.96 -1.08 -13.95
CA GLY A 138 -28.18 -1.40 -14.72
C GLY A 138 -29.14 -2.41 -14.08
N ALA A 139 -28.74 -3.15 -13.04
CA ALA A 139 -29.58 -4.22 -12.47
C ALA A 139 -30.57 -3.74 -11.39
N ALA A 140 -30.50 -2.48 -10.95
CA ALA A 140 -31.33 -1.98 -9.85
C ALA A 140 -32.57 -1.16 -10.29
N SER A 141 -32.78 -0.89 -11.59
CA SER A 141 -33.90 -0.04 -12.04
C SER A 141 -35.08 -0.78 -12.68
N GLU A 142 -35.02 -2.10 -12.87
CA GLU A 142 -36.08 -2.89 -13.53
C GLU A 142 -36.95 -3.72 -12.55
N VAL A 143 -37.34 -3.16 -11.39
CA VAL A 143 -38.32 -3.81 -10.49
C VAL A 143 -39.38 -2.86 -9.94
N ALA A 144 -39.59 -1.69 -10.56
CA ALA A 144 -40.58 -0.73 -10.09
C ALA A 144 -41.54 -0.33 -11.21
N LEU A 145 -42.40 -1.24 -11.67
CA LEU A 145 -43.64 -0.94 -12.40
C LEU A 145 -44.44 -2.23 -12.62
N THR A 146 -45.23 -2.64 -11.63
CA THR A 146 -46.60 -3.16 -11.79
C THR A 146 -47.14 -3.56 -10.43
N GLU A 147 -47.89 -2.68 -9.77
CA GLU A 147 -49.10 -3.07 -9.04
C GLU A 147 -50.08 -1.89 -9.10
N GLU A 148 -51.08 -2.03 -10.00
CA GLU A 148 -52.31 -1.23 -9.99
C GLU A 148 -53.41 -1.96 -9.18
N PRO A 149 -54.44 -1.23 -8.71
CA PRO A 149 -55.17 -1.55 -7.49
C PRO A 149 -56.43 -2.38 -7.72
N VAL A 150 -56.79 -3.25 -6.76
CA VAL A 150 -58.09 -3.93 -6.75
C VAL A 150 -59.03 -3.31 -5.73
N SER A 151 -60.21 -3.00 -6.24
CA SER A 151 -61.31 -2.28 -5.60
C SER A 151 -62.12 -3.13 -4.61
N LYS A 152 -62.67 -2.41 -3.62
CA LYS A 152 -63.81 -2.66 -2.72
C LYS A 152 -64.72 -3.87 -3.01
N GLU A 153 -65.05 -4.60 -1.95
CA GLU A 153 -66.41 -5.15 -1.76
C GLU A 153 -66.83 -5.15 -0.29
N SER A 154 -68.13 -4.94 -0.08
CA SER A 154 -68.81 -4.63 1.18
C SER A 154 -69.19 -5.90 1.98
N ALA A 155 -69.27 -5.82 3.32
CA ALA A 155 -70.43 -6.24 4.13
C ALA A 155 -70.15 -6.33 5.65
N LYS A 156 -70.67 -5.34 6.39
CA LYS A 156 -71.56 -5.41 7.57
C LYS A 156 -71.54 -6.67 8.48
N SER A 157 -71.24 -6.47 9.77
CA SER A 157 -71.92 -7.03 10.97
C SER A 157 -71.25 -6.44 12.23
N GLN A 158 -71.84 -5.43 12.90
CA GLN A 158 -72.77 -5.51 14.04
C GLN A 158 -72.23 -6.10 15.35
N GLN A 159 -72.44 -5.29 16.40
CA GLN A 159 -72.62 -5.61 17.84
C GLN A 159 -71.36 -5.87 18.67
N SER A 160 -71.05 -4.94 19.59
CA SER A 160 -71.35 -5.02 21.05
C SER A 160 -70.14 -5.65 21.75
N SER A 161 -69.63 -5.23 22.90
CA SER A 161 -70.12 -4.49 24.06
C SER A 161 -68.89 -4.34 24.99
N ASP A 162 -68.92 -3.35 25.92
CA ASP A 162 -68.28 -3.37 27.25
C ASP A 162 -66.77 -3.67 27.37
N GLY A 163 -65.96 -3.03 28.23
CA GLY A 163 -66.11 -2.06 29.30
C GLY A 163 -64.66 -1.71 29.71
N ARG A 164 -64.34 -0.45 30.00
CA ARG A 164 -64.19 0.13 31.35
C ARG A 164 -63.22 -0.60 32.30
N SER A 165 -62.36 0.21 32.90
CA SER A 165 -61.55 0.00 34.12
C SER A 165 -60.17 -0.61 33.85
N VAL A 166 -59.04 -0.10 34.34
CA VAL A 166 -58.71 1.02 35.25
C VAL A 166 -57.24 1.37 35.00
#